data_AF-A0A0D0H5Z2-F1
#
_entry.id   AF-A0A0D0H5Z2-F1
#
_cell.length_a   1.000
_cell.length_b   1.000
_cell.length_c   1.000
_cell.angle_alpha   90.00
_cell.angle_beta   90.00
_cell.angle_gamma   90.00
#
_symmetry.space_group_name_H-M   'P 1'
#
loop_
_entity.id
_entity.type
_entity.pdbx_description
1 polymer ?
#
loop_
_entity_poly.entity_id
_entity_poly.type
_entity_poly.pdbx_seq_one_letter_code
_entity_poly.pdbx_strand_id
1 'polypeptide(L)'
;MLLSAPRTESAPREPRNGRSLVAMLASATIALTLFAPVSAALADPADEVAADSSMTVSPAKGTSVGGERVAIAPSQFDREWVHVGRGDYQSFAVTRDGSIYAWGSNRQGRLGIGSGSEYAQTPTRIPTPDGTPLAGKKFTQAEGGLMHGVALDTDGVVYTWGNNSYGQLGNGTHGLESSTISPVAVPTAGTPMAGKTIVKIATATYTTVVVASDGSVYGWGQGPNGLLGNGDTENSAVPVQVTTVGTPMAGKRSSISRSVGTSSPAPRMARTTRGDSTT
;
A
#
# COMPACT_ATOMS: atom_id res chain seq x y z
N MET A 1 72.12 45.17 -3.16
CA MET A 1 72.08 43.79 -3.68
C MET A 1 70.97 43.05 -2.92
N LEU A 2 69.77 42.96 -3.50
CA LEU A 2 69.16 41.73 -4.08
C LEU A 2 68.82 40.68 -3.01
N LEU A 3 67.57 40.66 -2.51
CA LEU A 3 66.43 39.81 -2.93
C LEU A 3 66.55 38.32 -2.53
N SER A 4 65.63 37.83 -1.67
CA SER A 4 64.66 36.76 -2.00
C SER A 4 63.97 36.17 -0.74
N ALA A 5 62.69 35.85 -0.88
CA ALA A 5 61.75 35.36 0.14
C ALA A 5 62.01 33.91 0.63
N PRO A 6 61.50 33.51 1.81
CA PRO A 6 61.45 32.11 2.20
C PRO A 6 60.22 31.38 1.61
N ARG A 7 60.49 30.16 1.13
CA ARG A 7 59.55 29.15 0.62
C ARG A 7 58.57 28.68 1.69
N THR A 8 57.35 28.38 1.23
CA THR A 8 56.32 27.59 1.90
C THR A 8 56.71 26.12 1.97
N GLU A 9 56.56 25.49 3.13
CA GLU A 9 56.55 24.03 3.25
C GLU A 9 55.47 23.59 4.26
N SER A 10 54.84 22.46 3.93
CA SER A 10 53.47 22.05 4.20
C SER A 10 53.19 21.51 5.62
N ALA A 11 52.02 21.84 6.17
CA ALA A 11 51.48 21.22 7.38
C ALA A 11 50.95 19.78 7.14
N PRO A 12 51.04 18.85 8.12
CA PRO A 12 50.63 17.47 7.97
C PRO A 12 49.11 17.28 8.01
N ARG A 13 48.60 16.32 7.22
CA ARG A 13 47.18 15.97 7.08
C ARG A 13 46.63 15.25 8.31
N GLU A 14 45.49 15.70 8.81
CA GLU A 14 44.70 15.10 9.89
C GLU A 14 43.83 13.93 9.36
N PRO A 15 43.66 12.82 10.12
CA PRO A 15 42.87 11.67 9.68
C PRO A 15 41.36 11.89 9.83
N ARG A 16 40.63 11.74 8.71
CA ARG A 16 39.16 11.74 8.63
C ARG A 16 38.57 10.47 9.27
N ASN A 17 38.12 10.55 10.52
CA ASN A 17 37.21 9.57 11.11
C ASN A 17 35.79 10.14 11.21
N GLY A 18 35.12 10.22 10.05
CA GLY A 18 33.68 10.45 9.97
C GLY A 18 32.93 9.17 10.31
N ARG A 19 32.53 9.01 11.58
CA ARG A 19 31.47 8.08 11.95
C ARG A 19 30.15 8.84 11.99
N SER A 20 29.36 8.60 10.95
CA SER A 20 28.05 9.16 10.67
C SER A 20 27.09 8.99 11.86
N LEU A 21 26.60 10.12 12.39
CA LEU A 21 25.61 10.24 13.45
C LEU A 21 24.16 10.10 12.90
N VAL A 22 23.95 9.25 11.89
CA VAL A 22 22.65 9.15 11.17
C VAL A 22 21.75 8.03 11.70
N ALA A 23 22.20 7.26 12.70
CA ALA A 23 21.38 6.20 13.29
C ALA A 23 20.80 6.60 14.64
N MET A 24 19.87 7.56 14.68
CA MET A 24 18.79 7.64 15.68
C MET A 24 17.90 8.87 15.38
N LEU A 25 16.58 8.71 15.54
CA LEU A 25 15.51 9.73 15.53
C LEU A 25 14.71 9.88 14.22
N ALA A 26 14.07 8.81 13.76
CA ALA A 26 12.82 8.94 13.04
C ALA A 26 11.70 9.28 14.06
N SER A 27 11.48 10.58 14.34
CA SER A 27 10.22 11.18 14.85
C SER A 27 10.34 12.58 15.52
N ALA A 28 11.47 13.30 15.43
CA ALA A 28 11.58 14.63 16.03
C ALA A 28 11.98 15.72 15.02
N THR A 29 11.28 16.86 15.06
CA THR A 29 11.73 18.10 14.43
C THR A 29 13.04 18.52 15.10
N ILE A 30 14.15 18.47 14.37
CA ILE A 30 15.45 18.94 14.85
C ILE A 30 15.58 20.41 14.47
N ALA A 31 15.59 21.29 15.46
CA ALA A 31 15.94 22.70 15.26
C ALA A 31 17.45 22.88 15.53
N LEU A 32 18.24 23.03 14.47
CA LEU A 32 19.67 23.32 14.59
C LEU A 32 19.87 24.85 14.63
N THR A 33 20.65 25.34 15.60
CA THR A 33 21.05 26.75 15.65
C THR A 33 22.50 26.86 15.22
N LEU A 34 22.77 27.48 14.07
CA LEU A 34 24.13 27.72 13.57
C LEU A 34 24.64 29.07 14.07
N PHE A 35 25.84 29.09 14.66
CA PHE A 35 26.44 30.28 15.28
C PHE A 35 27.53 30.97 14.43
N ALA A 36 27.60 30.73 13.12
CA ALA A 36 28.60 31.37 12.25
C ALA A 36 28.03 31.76 10.86
N PRO A 37 28.52 32.87 10.26
CA PRO A 37 28.06 33.35 8.96
C PRO A 37 28.52 32.40 7.83
N VAL A 38 27.57 31.98 6.99
CA VAL A 38 27.87 31.23 5.75
C VAL A 38 28.07 32.23 4.63
N SER A 39 29.31 32.62 4.37
CA SER A 39 29.69 33.44 3.20
C SER A 39 30.21 32.58 2.05
N ALA A 40 29.39 31.66 1.54
CA ALA A 40 29.55 31.05 0.23
C ALA A 40 28.24 30.37 -0.18
N ALA A 41 27.87 30.45 -1.46
CA ALA A 41 26.83 29.60 -2.01
C ALA A 41 27.24 28.13 -1.82
N LEU A 42 26.33 27.29 -1.30
CA LEU A 42 26.48 25.84 -1.37
C LEU A 42 26.33 25.42 -2.83
N ALA A 43 27.42 25.51 -3.58
CA ALA A 43 27.53 25.02 -4.95
C ALA A 43 28.90 24.38 -5.11
N ASP A 44 28.97 23.09 -4.74
CA ASP A 44 29.90 22.15 -5.36
C ASP A 44 29.12 20.83 -5.58
N PRO A 45 28.80 20.43 -6.83
CA PRO A 45 27.83 19.36 -7.09
C PRO A 45 28.43 17.94 -7.09
N ALA A 46 29.57 17.71 -6.44
CA ALA A 46 30.33 16.47 -6.61
C ALA A 46 30.29 15.47 -5.44
N ASP A 47 29.66 15.78 -4.30
CA ASP A 47 29.67 14.91 -3.10
C ASP A 47 28.34 14.90 -2.33
N GLU A 48 27.21 15.10 -3.04
CA GLU A 48 25.90 14.89 -2.42
C GLU A 48 25.64 13.37 -2.32
N VAL A 49 25.80 12.81 -1.12
CA VAL A 49 25.01 11.65 -0.72
C VAL A 49 23.57 12.09 -0.92
N ALA A 50 22.95 11.65 -2.03
CA ALA A 50 21.63 12.07 -2.48
C ALA A 50 20.73 12.28 -1.26
N ALA A 51 20.43 13.55 -0.96
CA ALA A 51 19.47 13.87 0.07
C ALA A 51 18.18 13.19 -0.37
N ASP A 52 17.76 12.16 0.35
CA ASP A 52 16.47 11.55 0.15
C ASP A 52 15.43 12.69 0.22
N SER A 53 14.65 12.82 -0.85
CA SER A 53 13.53 13.74 -1.04
C SER A 53 12.44 13.67 0.05
N SER A 54 12.66 12.88 1.10
CA SER A 54 11.84 12.77 2.31
C SER A 54 11.95 13.94 3.28
N MET A 55 12.85 14.92 3.09
CA MET A 55 13.02 16.06 4.01
C MET A 55 12.98 17.42 3.29
N THR A 56 12.40 18.43 3.95
CA THR A 56 12.37 19.83 3.54
C THR A 56 13.01 20.71 4.61
N VAL A 57 13.68 21.77 4.17
CA VAL A 57 14.42 22.69 5.03
C VAL A 57 13.82 24.09 4.91
N SER A 58 13.48 24.74 6.02
CA SER A 58 12.89 26.08 6.04
C SER A 58 13.50 26.98 7.14
N PRO A 59 13.96 28.20 6.81
CA PRO A 59 14.04 28.75 5.46
C PRO A 59 15.12 28.03 4.62
N ALA A 60 14.88 27.88 3.32
CA ALA A 60 15.81 27.22 2.40
C ALA A 60 17.10 28.04 2.14
N LYS A 61 17.11 29.31 2.57
CA LYS A 61 18.25 30.22 2.53
C LYS A 61 18.28 31.02 3.82
N GLY A 62 19.44 31.14 4.44
CA GLY A 62 19.63 32.01 5.59
C GLY A 62 19.96 33.46 5.19
N THR A 63 19.76 34.39 6.11
CA THR A 63 20.24 35.77 5.96
C THR A 63 21.77 35.89 6.09
N SER A 64 22.36 36.95 5.52
CA SER A 64 23.80 37.24 5.58
C SER A 64 24.33 37.53 6.99
N VAL A 65 23.44 37.70 7.97
CA VAL A 65 23.76 38.04 9.36
C VAL A 65 23.75 36.81 10.29
N GLY A 66 23.26 35.65 9.82
CA GLY A 66 23.10 34.46 10.65
C GLY A 66 22.00 34.60 11.72
N GLY A 67 21.80 33.56 12.54
CA GLY A 67 20.84 33.57 13.66
C GLY A 67 19.43 33.06 13.35
N GLU A 68 19.15 32.67 12.11
CA GLU A 68 17.87 32.04 11.76
C GLU A 68 17.80 30.59 12.26
N ARG A 69 16.65 30.24 12.84
CA ARG A 69 16.32 28.85 13.14
C ARG A 69 15.94 28.16 11.85
N VAL A 70 16.64 27.07 11.54
CA VAL A 70 16.34 26.22 10.39
C VAL A 70 15.54 25.02 10.90
N ALA A 71 14.33 24.86 10.38
CA ALA A 71 13.50 23.69 10.59
C ALA A 71 13.77 22.67 9.49
N ILE A 72 14.08 21.44 9.89
CA ILE A 72 14.07 20.28 9.00
C ILE A 72 12.80 19.49 9.32
N ALA A 73 11.93 19.35 8.34
CA ALA A 73 10.67 18.63 8.45
C ALA A 73 10.57 17.58 7.34
N PRO A 74 9.84 16.47 7.54
CA PRO A 74 9.50 15.57 6.45
C PRO A 74 8.92 16.35 5.27
N SER A 75 9.25 15.96 4.04
CA SER A 75 8.69 16.61 2.86
C SER A 75 7.18 16.42 2.87
N GLN A 76 6.44 17.46 2.47
CA GLN A 76 4.97 17.43 2.45
C GLN A 76 4.40 16.40 1.45
N PHE A 77 5.27 15.67 0.75
CA PHE A 77 4.95 14.48 -0.01
C PHE A 77 5.27 13.23 0.82
N ASP A 78 4.54 13.05 1.92
CA ASP A 78 4.52 11.82 2.72
C ASP A 78 3.77 10.69 1.97
N ARG A 79 4.14 10.48 0.70
CA ARG A 79 3.57 9.48 -0.23
C ARG A 79 4.37 8.18 -0.16
N GLU A 80 4.72 7.75 1.05
CA GLU A 80 5.22 6.39 1.19
C GLU A 80 4.03 5.44 0.94
N TRP A 81 4.09 4.69 -0.16
CA TRP A 81 3.11 3.68 -0.50
C TRP A 81 3.33 2.45 0.39
N VAL A 82 2.38 2.16 1.27
CA VAL A 82 2.49 1.10 2.28
C VAL A 82 1.72 -0.16 1.91
N HIS A 83 0.78 -0.06 0.96
CA HIS A 83 0.03 -1.20 0.41
C HIS A 83 -0.21 -0.99 -1.08
N VAL A 84 -0.17 -2.09 -1.83
CA VAL A 84 -0.63 -2.15 -3.22
C VAL A 84 -1.65 -3.27 -3.35
N GLY A 85 -2.71 -3.00 -4.09
CA GLY A 85 -3.76 -3.97 -4.36
C GLY A 85 -4.12 -4.01 -5.82
N ARG A 86 -4.87 -5.05 -6.19
CA ARG A 86 -5.18 -5.35 -7.59
C ARG A 86 -6.69 -5.56 -7.77
N GLY A 87 -7.18 -5.16 -8.93
CA GLY A 87 -8.40 -5.69 -9.55
C GLY A 87 -8.11 -6.17 -10.98
N ASP A 88 -9.12 -6.69 -11.66
CA ASP A 88 -8.92 -7.22 -13.03
C ASP A 88 -8.55 -6.10 -14.02
N TYR A 89 -9.15 -4.93 -13.84
CA TYR A 89 -8.86 -3.72 -14.64
C TYR A 89 -8.60 -2.49 -13.75
N GLN A 90 -8.39 -2.70 -12.46
CA GLN A 90 -8.08 -1.66 -11.48
C GLN A 90 -6.73 -1.95 -10.83
N SER A 91 -6.09 -0.90 -10.36
CA SER A 91 -4.96 -0.98 -9.44
C SER A 91 -5.21 -0.03 -8.29
N PHE A 92 -4.79 -0.43 -7.10
CA PHE A 92 -4.99 0.32 -5.87
C PHE A 92 -3.68 0.50 -5.14
N ALA A 93 -3.56 1.60 -4.42
CA ALA A 93 -2.48 1.79 -3.46
C ALA A 93 -2.94 2.60 -2.26
N VAL A 94 -2.32 2.35 -1.11
CA VAL A 94 -2.56 3.06 0.13
C VAL A 94 -1.26 3.72 0.57
N THR A 95 -1.33 4.99 0.93
CA THR A 95 -0.19 5.75 1.46
C THR A 95 -0.14 5.66 2.99
N ARG A 96 1.02 5.96 3.57
CA ARG A 96 1.27 5.90 5.02
C ARG A 96 0.33 6.77 5.86
N ASP A 97 -0.14 7.89 5.30
CA ASP A 97 -1.14 8.77 5.93
C ASP A 97 -2.54 8.15 5.99
N GLY A 98 -2.79 7.05 5.28
CA GLY A 98 -4.05 6.34 5.17
C GLY A 98 -4.90 6.75 3.95
N SER A 99 -4.38 7.58 3.04
CA SER A 99 -5.08 7.92 1.80
C SER A 99 -5.07 6.74 0.81
N ILE A 100 -6.17 6.55 0.07
CA ILE A 100 -6.30 5.50 -0.94
C ILE A 100 -6.34 6.09 -2.35
N TYR A 101 -5.68 5.40 -3.27
CA TYR A 101 -5.56 5.78 -4.67
C TYR A 101 -5.99 4.62 -5.55
N ALA A 102 -6.61 4.95 -6.68
CA ALA A 102 -7.04 3.99 -7.67
C ALA A 102 -6.72 4.49 -9.09
N TRP A 103 -6.40 3.57 -9.99
CA TRP A 103 -6.22 3.84 -11.42
C TRP A 103 -6.61 2.62 -12.26
N GLY A 104 -6.78 2.83 -13.57
CA GLY A 104 -7.31 1.83 -14.50
C GLY A 104 -8.73 2.17 -14.97
N SER A 105 -9.56 1.14 -15.21
CA SER A 105 -10.94 1.32 -15.66
C SER A 105 -11.85 1.80 -14.52
N ASN A 106 -12.65 2.83 -14.78
CA ASN A 106 -13.71 3.35 -13.90
C ASN A 106 -15.11 3.07 -14.44
N ARG A 107 -15.27 2.10 -15.35
CA ARG A 107 -16.60 1.68 -15.81
C ARG A 107 -17.43 1.20 -14.63
N GLN A 108 -18.66 1.71 -14.50
CA GLN A 108 -19.57 1.51 -13.35
C GLN A 108 -19.03 2.05 -12.02
N GLY A 109 -18.11 3.02 -12.04
CA GLY A 109 -17.59 3.65 -10.82
C GLY A 109 -16.67 2.77 -9.99
N ARG A 110 -16.11 1.70 -10.57
CA ARG A 110 -15.31 0.69 -9.85
C ARG A 110 -14.00 1.21 -9.23
N LEU A 111 -13.57 2.44 -9.56
CA LEU A 111 -12.44 3.08 -8.88
C LEU A 111 -12.85 3.87 -7.64
N GLY A 112 -14.14 4.14 -7.43
CA GLY A 112 -14.61 4.89 -6.26
C GLY A 112 -14.35 6.40 -6.33
N ILE A 113 -13.78 6.90 -7.43
CA ILE A 113 -13.35 8.29 -7.61
C ILE A 113 -14.49 9.26 -8.00
N GLY A 114 -15.75 8.81 -7.94
CA GLY A 114 -16.92 9.57 -8.38
C GLY A 114 -17.17 9.53 -9.89
N SER A 115 -18.03 10.42 -10.36
CA SER A 115 -18.36 10.60 -11.79
C SER A 115 -17.37 11.55 -12.45
N GLY A 116 -16.91 11.25 -13.67
CA GLY A 116 -16.06 12.19 -14.42
C GLY A 116 -15.16 11.59 -15.50
N SER A 117 -14.88 10.28 -15.47
CA SER A 117 -14.13 9.59 -16.54
C SER A 117 -14.38 8.09 -16.52
N GLU A 118 -14.33 7.43 -17.68
CA GLU A 118 -14.39 5.95 -17.80
C GLU A 118 -13.11 5.25 -17.33
N TYR A 119 -12.03 6.00 -17.11
CA TYR A 119 -10.73 5.49 -16.66
C TYR A 119 -9.90 6.59 -15.98
N ALA A 120 -8.95 6.18 -15.15
CA ALA A 120 -7.91 7.04 -14.59
C ALA A 120 -6.53 6.49 -15.02
N GLN A 121 -5.76 7.30 -15.74
CA GLN A 121 -4.47 6.89 -16.30
C GLN A 121 -3.31 7.05 -15.30
N THR A 122 -3.55 7.77 -14.22
CA THR A 122 -2.60 8.00 -13.13
C THR A 122 -3.28 7.70 -11.79
N PRO A 123 -2.51 7.33 -10.75
CA PRO A 123 -3.05 7.15 -9.40
C PRO A 123 -3.88 8.35 -8.97
N THR A 124 -5.19 8.15 -8.85
CA THR A 124 -6.14 9.19 -8.50
C THR A 124 -6.66 8.91 -7.10
N ARG A 125 -6.59 9.91 -6.21
CA ARG A 125 -7.04 9.76 -4.83
C ARG A 125 -8.55 9.52 -4.83
N ILE A 126 -9.01 8.47 -4.15
CA ILE A 126 -10.43 8.30 -3.88
C ILE A 126 -10.85 9.42 -2.91
N PRO A 127 -11.86 10.23 -3.26
CA PRO A 127 -12.27 11.34 -2.41
C PRO A 127 -12.71 10.84 -1.02
N THR A 128 -12.29 11.57 0.01
CA THR A 128 -12.76 11.38 1.39
C THR A 128 -13.34 12.70 1.92
N PRO A 129 -14.37 13.28 1.27
CA PRO A 129 -14.87 14.59 1.65
C PRO A 129 -15.51 14.56 3.04
N ASP A 130 -15.47 15.68 3.74
CA ASP A 130 -16.20 15.84 5.00
C ASP A 130 -17.70 15.57 4.81
N GLY A 131 -18.32 14.97 5.82
CA GLY A 131 -19.74 14.57 5.77
C GLY A 131 -20.04 13.34 4.91
N THR A 132 -19.03 12.67 4.34
CA THR A 132 -19.20 11.37 3.68
C THR A 132 -18.86 10.21 4.62
N PRO A 133 -19.26 8.96 4.31
CA PRO A 133 -18.87 7.77 5.08
C PRO A 133 -17.34 7.57 5.24
N LEU A 134 -16.54 8.27 4.43
CA LEU A 134 -15.08 8.20 4.43
C LEU A 134 -14.41 9.39 5.12
N ALA A 135 -15.18 10.36 5.61
CA ALA A 135 -14.63 11.53 6.29
C ALA A 135 -13.78 11.10 7.50
N GLY A 136 -12.53 11.57 7.55
CA GLY A 136 -11.58 11.24 8.62
C GLY A 136 -11.10 9.78 8.65
N LYS A 137 -11.49 8.95 7.68
CA LYS A 137 -11.07 7.54 7.63
C LYS A 137 -9.67 7.39 7.07
N LYS A 138 -8.92 6.48 7.69
CA LYS A 138 -7.58 6.07 7.27
C LYS A 138 -7.61 4.61 6.88
N PHE A 139 -7.05 4.29 5.74
CA PHE A 139 -7.08 2.95 5.19
C PHE A 139 -5.75 2.23 5.37
N THR A 140 -5.84 0.91 5.42
CA THR A 140 -4.68 0.01 5.53
C THR A 140 -4.55 -0.91 4.31
N GLN A 141 -5.67 -1.28 3.69
CA GLN A 141 -5.71 -2.15 2.51
C GLN A 141 -6.76 -1.64 1.53
N ALA A 142 -6.53 -1.87 0.23
CA ALA A 142 -7.50 -1.66 -0.83
C ALA A 142 -7.27 -2.72 -1.92
N GLU A 143 -8.34 -3.33 -2.41
CA GLU A 143 -8.33 -4.39 -3.42
C GLU A 143 -9.52 -4.21 -4.37
N GLY A 144 -9.57 -4.95 -5.49
CA GLY A 144 -10.71 -4.92 -6.40
C GLY A 144 -11.07 -6.30 -6.94
N GLY A 145 -12.37 -6.49 -7.18
CA GLY A 145 -12.83 -7.53 -8.09
C GLY A 145 -12.86 -7.02 -9.53
N LEU A 146 -13.64 -7.68 -10.38
CA LEU A 146 -13.78 -7.30 -11.78
C LEU A 146 -14.43 -5.93 -11.93
N MET A 147 -15.49 -5.65 -11.17
CA MET A 147 -16.27 -4.40 -11.30
C MET A 147 -16.58 -3.71 -9.97
N HIS A 148 -15.97 -4.14 -8.87
CA HIS A 148 -16.11 -3.52 -7.55
C HIS A 148 -14.75 -3.30 -6.90
N GLY A 149 -14.70 -2.37 -5.96
CA GLY A 149 -13.55 -2.11 -5.10
C GLY A 149 -13.89 -2.36 -3.64
N VAL A 150 -12.88 -2.69 -2.86
CA VAL A 150 -12.97 -2.98 -1.43
C VAL A 150 -11.81 -2.28 -0.72
N ALA A 151 -12.07 -1.63 0.41
CA ALA A 151 -11.03 -1.06 1.26
C ALA A 151 -11.28 -1.41 2.73
N LEU A 152 -10.19 -1.47 3.51
CA LEU A 152 -10.21 -1.72 4.94
C LEU A 152 -9.62 -0.53 5.67
N ASP A 153 -10.38 0.05 6.60
CA ASP A 153 -9.90 1.15 7.44
C ASP A 153 -9.08 0.66 8.64
N THR A 154 -8.46 1.59 9.37
CA THR A 154 -7.68 1.30 10.59
C THR A 154 -8.54 0.82 11.76
N ASP A 155 -9.85 1.05 11.71
CA ASP A 155 -10.81 0.64 12.74
C ASP A 155 -11.34 -0.78 12.49
N GLY A 156 -10.94 -1.41 11.37
CA GLY A 156 -11.37 -2.73 10.94
C GLY A 156 -12.74 -2.74 10.25
N VAL A 157 -13.19 -1.60 9.74
CA VAL A 157 -14.41 -1.44 8.96
C VAL A 157 -14.12 -1.62 7.48
N VAL A 158 -14.94 -2.42 6.81
CA VAL A 158 -14.83 -2.69 5.37
C VAL A 158 -15.71 -1.72 4.60
N TYR A 159 -15.17 -1.18 3.53
CA TYR A 159 -15.86 -0.29 2.60
C TYR A 159 -15.88 -0.93 1.21
N THR A 160 -16.99 -0.80 0.50
CA THR A 160 -17.16 -1.36 -0.85
C THR A 160 -17.81 -0.35 -1.79
N TRP A 161 -17.54 -0.47 -3.09
CA TRP A 161 -18.16 0.33 -4.14
C TRP A 161 -18.08 -0.36 -5.50
N GLY A 162 -18.77 0.20 -6.48
CA GLY A 162 -18.86 -0.27 -7.85
C GLY A 162 -20.14 -1.07 -8.08
N ASN A 163 -20.04 -2.06 -8.97
CA ASN A 163 -21.12 -2.94 -9.35
C ASN A 163 -21.68 -3.71 -8.13
N ASN A 164 -23.00 -3.90 -8.10
CA ASN A 164 -23.68 -4.71 -7.09
C ASN A 164 -24.63 -5.78 -7.65
N SER A 165 -24.44 -6.22 -8.90
CA SER A 165 -25.33 -7.17 -9.58
C SER A 165 -25.56 -8.47 -8.79
N TYR A 166 -24.57 -8.93 -8.04
CA TYR A 166 -24.63 -10.18 -7.26
C TYR A 166 -24.58 -9.94 -5.74
N GLY A 167 -24.69 -8.69 -5.28
CA GLY A 167 -24.62 -8.37 -3.85
C GLY A 167 -23.19 -8.22 -3.31
N GLN A 168 -22.18 -8.04 -4.16
CA GLN A 168 -20.76 -7.95 -3.77
C GLN A 168 -20.42 -6.73 -2.89
N LEU A 169 -21.34 -5.78 -2.72
CA LEU A 169 -21.21 -4.69 -1.76
C LEU A 169 -21.59 -5.09 -0.32
N GLY A 170 -22.26 -6.23 -0.12
CA GLY A 170 -22.51 -6.78 1.23
C GLY A 170 -23.47 -5.96 2.10
N ASN A 171 -24.22 -5.03 1.51
CA ASN A 171 -25.09 -4.09 2.22
C ASN A 171 -26.57 -4.54 2.29
N GLY A 172 -26.86 -5.81 2.01
CA GLY A 172 -28.21 -6.37 1.97
C GLY A 172 -28.97 -6.09 0.68
N THR A 173 -28.38 -5.36 -0.27
CA THR A 173 -28.98 -5.06 -1.58
C THR A 173 -28.21 -5.75 -2.70
N HIS A 174 -28.87 -5.99 -3.82
CA HIS A 174 -28.26 -6.50 -5.06
C HIS A 174 -28.94 -5.86 -6.27
N GLY A 175 -28.42 -6.13 -7.47
CA GLY A 175 -28.90 -5.52 -8.72
C GLY A 175 -28.01 -4.35 -9.17
N LEU A 176 -28.12 -3.99 -10.46
CA LEU A 176 -27.32 -2.92 -11.05
C LEU A 176 -27.70 -1.55 -10.50
N GLU A 177 -28.99 -1.35 -10.22
CA GLU A 177 -29.59 -0.19 -9.59
C GLU A 177 -29.08 0.07 -8.17
N SER A 178 -28.60 -0.97 -7.50
CA SER A 178 -28.03 -0.90 -6.15
C SER A 178 -26.51 -0.67 -6.16
N SER A 179 -25.92 -0.40 -7.33
CA SER A 179 -24.49 -0.08 -7.48
C SER A 179 -24.20 1.33 -6.94
N THR A 180 -23.02 1.54 -6.37
CA THR A 180 -22.58 2.84 -5.87
C THR A 180 -21.23 3.21 -6.47
N ILE A 181 -21.03 4.47 -6.82
CA ILE A 181 -19.75 4.97 -7.37
C ILE A 181 -18.82 5.55 -6.30
N SER A 182 -19.30 5.58 -5.06
CA SER A 182 -18.55 6.06 -3.89
C SER A 182 -18.51 4.96 -2.83
N PRO A 183 -17.36 4.75 -2.14
CA PRO A 183 -17.26 3.76 -1.08
C PRO A 183 -18.31 3.94 0.02
N VAL A 184 -18.96 2.84 0.37
CA VAL A 184 -19.92 2.74 1.47
C VAL A 184 -19.49 1.66 2.45
N ALA A 185 -19.74 1.87 3.74
CA ALA A 185 -19.41 0.89 4.77
C ALA A 185 -20.32 -0.35 4.63
N VAL A 186 -19.73 -1.53 4.80
CA VAL A 186 -20.46 -2.80 4.86
C VAL A 186 -21.13 -2.91 6.24
N PRO A 187 -22.47 -3.01 6.33
CA PRO A 187 -23.17 -3.18 7.60
C PRO A 187 -22.80 -4.51 8.27
N THR A 188 -22.52 -4.47 9.57
CA THR A 188 -22.23 -5.67 10.39
C THR A 188 -23.40 -6.08 11.28
N ALA A 189 -24.31 -5.15 11.58
CA ALA A 189 -25.48 -5.44 12.40
C ALA A 189 -26.41 -6.46 11.70
N GLY A 190 -26.84 -7.48 12.43
CA GLY A 190 -27.70 -8.54 11.88
C GLY A 190 -27.00 -9.54 10.97
N THR A 191 -25.66 -9.47 10.84
CA THR A 191 -24.86 -10.42 10.06
C THR A 191 -23.92 -11.20 10.98
N PRO A 192 -23.36 -12.33 10.53
CA PRO A 192 -22.30 -13.05 11.26
C PRO A 192 -21.05 -12.22 11.56
N MET A 193 -20.86 -11.07 10.90
CA MET A 193 -19.77 -10.12 11.18
C MET A 193 -20.06 -9.18 12.37
N ALA A 194 -21.23 -9.27 13.02
CA ALA A 194 -21.56 -8.44 14.17
C ALA A 194 -20.50 -8.58 15.29
N GLY A 195 -19.95 -7.44 15.73
CA GLY A 195 -18.93 -7.38 16.77
C GLY A 195 -17.55 -7.90 16.35
N LYS A 196 -17.30 -8.11 15.06
CA LYS A 196 -16.00 -8.54 14.53
C LYS A 196 -15.19 -7.34 14.02
N THR A 197 -13.87 -7.40 14.23
CA THR A 197 -12.91 -6.47 13.63
C THR A 197 -12.23 -7.15 12.46
N ILE A 198 -12.32 -6.57 11.26
CA ILE A 198 -11.68 -7.13 10.07
C ILE A 198 -10.20 -6.73 10.03
N VAL A 199 -9.34 -7.68 9.65
CA VAL A 199 -7.88 -7.49 9.58
C VAL A 199 -7.32 -7.72 8.18
N LYS A 200 -8.04 -8.44 7.32
CA LYS A 200 -7.66 -8.63 5.91
C LYS A 200 -8.85 -8.68 4.98
N ILE A 201 -8.64 -8.18 3.77
CA ILE A 201 -9.59 -8.23 2.66
C ILE A 201 -8.98 -8.99 1.49
N ALA A 202 -9.84 -9.61 0.69
CA ALA A 202 -9.51 -10.24 -0.56
C ALA A 202 -10.73 -10.22 -1.48
N THR A 203 -10.51 -10.34 -2.78
CA THR A 203 -11.55 -10.31 -3.80
C THR A 203 -11.35 -11.44 -4.80
N ALA A 204 -12.46 -11.94 -5.31
CA ALA A 204 -12.52 -12.61 -6.60
C ALA A 204 -13.32 -11.73 -7.58
N THR A 205 -13.68 -12.26 -8.75
CA THR A 205 -14.35 -11.52 -9.83
C THR A 205 -15.55 -10.69 -9.35
N TYR A 206 -16.49 -11.31 -8.63
CA TYR A 206 -17.67 -10.64 -8.08
C TYR A 206 -17.95 -11.06 -6.62
N THR A 207 -16.90 -11.45 -5.92
CA THR A 207 -16.99 -11.97 -4.54
C THR A 207 -16.00 -11.21 -3.69
N THR A 208 -16.42 -10.86 -2.48
CA THR A 208 -15.57 -10.26 -1.46
C THR A 208 -15.39 -11.26 -0.33
N VAL A 209 -14.16 -11.42 0.15
CA VAL A 209 -13.82 -12.31 1.27
C VAL A 209 -12.99 -11.52 2.28
N VAL A 210 -13.29 -11.68 3.56
CA VAL A 210 -12.61 -10.98 4.64
C VAL A 210 -12.26 -11.90 5.79
N VAL A 211 -11.20 -11.55 6.52
CA VAL A 211 -10.75 -12.27 7.70
C VAL A 211 -10.86 -11.35 8.91
N ALA A 212 -11.56 -11.82 9.94
CA ALA A 212 -11.63 -11.14 11.23
C ALA A 212 -10.41 -11.42 12.11
N SER A 213 -10.18 -10.58 13.12
CA SER A 213 -9.07 -10.68 14.08
C SER A 213 -9.07 -11.99 14.88
N ASP A 214 -10.24 -12.63 15.04
CA ASP A 214 -10.38 -13.94 15.68
C ASP A 214 -10.10 -15.13 14.74
N GLY A 215 -9.74 -14.85 13.48
CA GLY A 215 -9.46 -15.85 12.44
C GLY A 215 -10.70 -16.34 11.69
N SER A 216 -11.90 -15.88 12.03
CA SER A 216 -13.12 -16.19 11.27
C SER A 216 -13.06 -15.58 9.87
N VAL A 217 -13.58 -16.29 8.88
CA VAL A 217 -13.61 -15.84 7.49
C VAL A 217 -15.07 -15.66 7.04
N TYR A 218 -15.33 -14.59 6.31
CA TYR A 218 -16.65 -14.28 5.77
C TYR A 218 -16.55 -13.99 4.27
N GLY A 219 -17.58 -14.35 3.52
CA GLY A 219 -17.70 -14.08 2.09
C GLY A 219 -19.06 -13.51 1.72
N TRP A 220 -19.15 -12.74 0.64
CA TRP A 220 -20.42 -12.30 0.04
C TRP A 220 -20.23 -11.93 -1.44
N GLY A 221 -21.34 -11.74 -2.16
CA GLY A 221 -21.39 -11.52 -3.60
C GLY A 221 -21.79 -12.78 -4.35
N GLN A 222 -21.12 -13.05 -5.47
CA GLN A 222 -21.41 -14.21 -6.30
C GLN A 222 -21.09 -15.53 -5.58
N GLY A 223 -22.04 -16.46 -5.58
CA GLY A 223 -21.95 -17.76 -4.90
C GLY A 223 -21.83 -19.04 -5.75
N PRO A 224 -22.22 -19.10 -7.04
CA PRO A 224 -22.06 -20.29 -7.86
C PRO A 224 -20.65 -20.89 -7.81
N ASN A 225 -20.55 -22.22 -7.84
CA ASN A 225 -19.33 -23.01 -7.58
C ASN A 225 -18.81 -22.96 -6.14
N GLY A 226 -19.63 -22.52 -5.18
CA GLY A 226 -19.27 -22.51 -3.76
C GLY A 226 -18.26 -21.42 -3.40
N LEU A 227 -18.22 -20.31 -4.16
CA LEU A 227 -17.24 -19.23 -4.00
C LEU A 227 -17.30 -18.54 -2.63
N LEU A 228 -18.45 -18.61 -1.95
CA LEU A 228 -18.63 -18.06 -0.59
C LEU A 228 -18.16 -19.01 0.51
N GLY A 229 -17.94 -20.29 0.19
CA GLY A 229 -17.45 -21.29 1.15
C GLY A 229 -18.37 -21.53 2.34
N ASN A 230 -19.65 -21.17 2.27
CA ASN A 230 -20.64 -21.33 3.35
C ASN A 230 -21.41 -22.67 3.28
N GLY A 231 -21.06 -23.56 2.35
CA GLY A 231 -21.79 -24.81 2.10
C GLY A 231 -22.98 -24.66 1.16
N ASP A 232 -23.16 -23.48 0.55
CA ASP A 232 -24.19 -23.17 -0.44
C ASP A 232 -23.53 -22.72 -1.77
N THR A 233 -24.31 -22.64 -2.83
CA THR A 233 -23.96 -22.11 -4.15
C THR A 233 -24.76 -20.87 -4.55
N GLU A 234 -25.65 -20.38 -3.69
CA GLU A 234 -26.42 -19.15 -3.91
C GLU A 234 -25.60 -17.88 -3.68
N ASN A 235 -25.95 -16.81 -4.41
CA ASN A 235 -25.38 -15.48 -4.16
C ASN A 235 -25.81 -14.96 -2.78
N SER A 236 -24.98 -14.11 -2.18
CA SER A 236 -25.34 -13.45 -0.92
C SER A 236 -25.06 -11.95 -0.96
N ALA A 237 -26.09 -11.15 -0.69
CA ALA A 237 -25.98 -9.69 -0.54
C ALA A 237 -25.53 -9.25 0.86
N VAL A 238 -25.35 -10.19 1.78
CA VAL A 238 -24.84 -9.95 3.13
C VAL A 238 -23.64 -10.87 3.42
N PRO A 239 -22.72 -10.50 4.31
CA PRO A 239 -21.66 -11.40 4.75
C PRO A 239 -22.21 -12.73 5.28
N VAL A 240 -21.71 -13.84 4.75
CA VAL A 240 -21.94 -15.18 5.28
C VAL A 240 -20.63 -15.75 5.82
N GLN A 241 -20.70 -16.53 6.89
CA GLN A 241 -19.51 -17.15 7.45
C GLN A 241 -19.08 -18.35 6.61
N VAL A 242 -17.78 -18.42 6.28
CA VAL A 242 -17.19 -19.59 5.63
C VAL A 242 -17.26 -20.77 6.59
N THR A 243 -17.86 -21.88 6.16
CA THR A 243 -17.95 -23.10 6.95
C THR A 243 -16.67 -23.90 6.81
N THR A 244 -16.10 -24.31 7.94
CA THR A 244 -14.99 -25.27 7.98
C THR A 244 -15.55 -26.60 8.46
N VAL A 245 -15.88 -27.50 7.53
CA VAL A 245 -16.15 -28.89 7.91
C VAL A 245 -14.79 -29.52 8.23
N GLY A 246 -14.42 -29.51 9.52
CA GLY A 246 -13.15 -30.05 10.03
C GLY A 246 -12.18 -28.97 10.50
N THR A 247 -12.14 -28.76 11.82
CA THR A 247 -11.29 -27.79 12.57
C THR A 247 -11.39 -26.32 12.12
N PRO A 248 -11.96 -25.43 12.95
CA PRO A 248 -11.91 -24.00 12.72
C PRO A 248 -10.46 -23.53 12.52
N MET A 249 -10.22 -22.62 11.57
CA MET A 249 -8.96 -21.88 11.45
C MET A 249 -8.70 -20.92 12.64
N ALA A 250 -9.45 -21.05 13.74
CA ALA A 250 -9.23 -20.32 14.97
C ALA A 250 -7.83 -20.61 15.51
N GLY A 251 -7.01 -19.57 15.61
CA GLY A 251 -5.69 -19.63 16.26
C GLY A 251 -4.50 -19.97 15.35
N LYS A 252 -4.67 -20.17 14.04
CA LYS A 252 -3.52 -20.24 13.12
C LYS A 252 -3.21 -18.84 12.59
N ARG A 253 -2.02 -18.31 12.92
CA ARG A 253 -1.51 -17.05 12.33
C ARG A 253 -1.39 -17.22 10.81
N SER A 254 -2.10 -16.37 10.07
CA SER A 254 -2.04 -16.33 8.61
C SER A 254 -0.75 -15.63 8.15
N SER A 255 0.34 -16.37 7.98
CA SER A 255 1.47 -15.93 7.15
C SER A 255 1.32 -16.52 5.74
N ILE A 256 1.22 -15.66 4.72
CA ILE A 256 1.44 -16.09 3.34
C ILE A 256 2.96 -16.15 3.15
N SER A 257 3.54 -17.34 3.26
CA SER A 257 4.93 -17.59 2.86
C SER A 257 4.92 -18.05 1.41
N ARG A 258 5.62 -17.32 0.52
CA ARG A 258 5.89 -17.79 -0.84
C ARG A 258 6.80 -19.02 -0.74
N SER A 259 6.31 -20.20 -1.12
CA SER A 259 7.21 -21.29 -1.50
C SER A 259 7.85 -20.90 -2.83
N VAL A 260 9.11 -20.49 -2.80
CA VAL A 260 9.94 -20.46 -4.02
C VAL A 260 10.15 -21.92 -4.38
N GLY A 261 9.35 -22.43 -5.31
CA GLY A 261 9.60 -23.74 -5.92
C GLY A 261 10.90 -23.64 -6.69
N THR A 262 11.99 -24.17 -6.14
CA THR A 262 13.16 -24.50 -6.95
C THR A 262 12.72 -25.66 -7.84
N SER A 263 12.61 -25.39 -9.13
CA SER A 263 12.35 -26.42 -10.13
C SER A 263 13.46 -27.48 -10.03
N SER A 264 13.08 -28.70 -9.72
CA SER A 264 13.97 -29.86 -9.86
C SER A 264 14.33 -30.01 -11.33
N PRO A 265 15.60 -30.16 -11.72
CA PRO A 265 15.96 -30.38 -13.12
C PRO A 265 15.39 -31.72 -13.58
N ALA A 266 14.76 -31.71 -14.77
CA ALA A 266 14.14 -32.89 -15.38
C ALA A 266 15.14 -34.06 -15.50
N PRO A 267 14.71 -35.32 -15.31
CA PRO A 267 15.58 -36.46 -15.51
C PRO A 267 15.99 -36.53 -16.99
N ARG A 268 17.30 -36.52 -17.23
CA ARG A 268 17.92 -36.65 -18.54
C ARG A 268 17.54 -38.01 -19.13
N MET A 269 16.78 -38.03 -20.24
CA MET A 269 16.46 -39.27 -20.95
C MET A 269 17.77 -39.98 -21.34
N ALA A 270 17.91 -41.23 -20.89
CA ALA A 270 18.99 -42.10 -21.31
C ALA A 270 18.81 -42.42 -22.80
N ARG A 271 19.80 -42.06 -23.61
CA ARG A 271 19.89 -42.42 -25.02
C ARG A 271 20.18 -43.92 -25.10
N THR A 272 19.19 -44.73 -25.46
CA THR A 272 19.39 -46.14 -25.82
C THR A 272 20.20 -46.22 -27.11
N THR A 273 21.45 -46.69 -27.00
CA THR A 273 22.23 -47.16 -28.13
C THR A 273 21.64 -48.47 -28.62
N ARG A 274 21.16 -48.49 -29.87
CA ARG A 274 20.75 -49.70 -30.57
C ARG A 274 22.03 -50.49 -30.90
N GLY A 275 22.21 -51.63 -30.24
CA GLY A 275 23.26 -52.59 -30.58
C GLY A 275 22.83 -53.41 -31.79
N ASP A 276 23.68 -53.45 -32.80
CA ASP A 276 23.66 -54.47 -33.85
C ASP A 276 23.86 -55.86 -33.23
N SER A 277 23.11 -56.85 -33.71
CA SER A 277 23.52 -58.25 -33.64
C SER A 277 23.10 -58.97 -34.91
N THR A 278 24.10 -59.19 -35.76
CA THR A 278 24.14 -60.22 -36.80
C THR A 278 24.08 -61.61 -36.18
N THR A 279 23.12 -62.42 -36.63
CA THR A 279 23.26 -63.83 -37.09
C THR A 279 21.92 -64.30 -37.62
#